data_AF-A0A175Q9Y1-F1
#
_entry.id   AF-A0A175Q9Y1-F1
#
_cell.length_a   1.000
_cell.length_b   1.000
_cell.length_c   1.000
_cell.angle_alpha   90.00
_cell.angle_beta   90.00
_cell.angle_gamma   90.00
#
_symmetry.space_group_name_H-M   'P 1'
#
loop_
_entity.id
_entity.type
_entity.pdbx_description
1 polymer ?
#
loop_
_entity_poly.entity_id
_entity_poly.type
_entity_poly.pdbx_seq_one_letter_code
_entity_poly.pdbx_strand_id
1 'polypeptide(L)'
;MSREAALRAAQEHFSGGQFVDDLCRRVAFPTESSVPERQFVLLDYLKQEMVPTLERMGYACRLVDNSVASRAPFLIPSRTEDKGLPTVLTYGHGDVVQGLPDLW
;
A
#
# COMPACT_ATOMS: atom_id res chain seq x y z
N MET A 1 -19.40 14.75 -0.64
CA MET A 1 -18.42 15.09 0.41
C MET A 1 -17.85 16.47 0.11
N SER A 2 -17.75 17.38 1.09
CA SER A 2 -17.13 18.68 0.86
C SER A 2 -15.61 18.60 1.03
N ARG A 3 -14.87 19.59 0.50
CA ARG A 3 -13.41 19.70 0.70
C ARG A 3 -13.04 19.73 2.19
N GLU A 4 -13.78 20.48 3.00
CA GLU A 4 -13.54 20.58 4.44
C GLU A 4 -13.78 19.27 5.17
N ALA A 5 -14.81 18.51 4.78
CA ALA A 5 -15.05 17.19 5.34
C ALA A 5 -13.90 16.22 5.05
N ALA A 6 -13.35 16.27 3.82
CA ALA A 6 -12.21 15.45 3.42
C ALA A 6 -10.95 15.77 4.25
N LEU A 7 -10.63 17.06 4.44
CA LEU A 7 -9.48 17.50 5.24
C LEU A 7 -9.63 17.09 6.71
N ARG A 8 -10.83 17.24 7.26
CA ARG A 8 -11.12 16.86 8.65
C ARG A 8 -10.96 15.36 8.86
N ALA A 9 -11.52 14.54 7.98
CA ALA A 9 -11.37 13.09 8.04
C ALA A 9 -9.91 12.64 7.97
N ALA A 10 -9.09 13.27 7.10
CA ALA A 10 -7.67 12.97 7.02
C ALA A 10 -6.92 13.35 8.31
N GLN A 11 -7.23 14.49 8.91
CA GLN A 11 -6.61 14.94 10.15
C GLN A 11 -7.01 14.06 11.34
N GLU A 12 -8.28 13.68 11.45
CA GLU A 12 -8.79 12.76 12.47
C GLU A 12 -8.12 11.39 12.36
N HIS A 13 -7.98 10.85 11.15
CA HIS A 13 -7.28 9.58 10.92
C HIS A 13 -5.79 9.66 11.32
N PHE A 14 -5.11 10.74 10.96
CA PHE A 14 -3.69 10.94 11.28
C PHE A 14 -3.44 11.11 12.78
N SER A 15 -4.25 11.93 13.45
CA SER A 15 -4.06 12.28 14.87
C SER A 15 -4.75 11.34 15.85
N GLY A 16 -5.74 10.56 15.39
CA GLY A 16 -6.57 9.68 16.21
C GLY A 16 -6.02 8.27 16.43
N GLY A 17 -4.73 8.04 16.14
CA GLY A 17 -4.06 6.74 16.34
C GLY A 17 -4.24 5.72 15.21
N GLN A 18 -5.31 5.84 14.42
CA GLN A 18 -5.60 4.94 13.29
C GLN A 18 -4.45 4.86 12.29
N PHE A 19 -3.82 6.00 11.98
CA PHE A 19 -2.63 6.02 11.12
C PHE A 19 -1.47 5.20 11.69
N VAL A 20 -1.25 5.26 13.02
CA VAL A 20 -0.20 4.48 13.68
C VAL A 20 -0.56 2.99 13.64
N ASP A 21 -1.81 2.62 13.92
CA ASP A 21 -2.26 1.23 13.84
C ASP A 21 -2.06 0.66 12.42
N ASP A 22 -2.41 1.45 11.40
CA ASP A 22 -2.21 1.11 9.99
C ASP A 22 -0.73 0.95 9.66
N LEU A 23 0.10 1.90 10.11
CA LEU A 23 1.54 1.84 9.91
C LEU A 23 2.14 0.60 10.58
N CYS A 24 1.78 0.31 11.84
CA CYS A 24 2.25 -0.86 12.58
C CYS A 24 1.94 -2.18 11.86
N ARG A 25 0.73 -2.35 11.33
CA ARG A 25 0.40 -3.55 10.54
C ARG A 25 1.23 -3.65 9.28
N ARG A 26 1.46 -2.54 8.58
CA ARG A 26 2.20 -2.51 7.32
C ARG A 26 3.69 -2.78 7.52
N VAL A 27 4.33 -2.17 8.52
CA VAL A 27 5.77 -2.37 8.80
C VAL A 27 6.08 -3.73 9.40
N ALA A 28 5.07 -4.45 9.90
CA ALA A 28 5.24 -5.84 10.36
C ALA A 28 5.52 -6.83 9.22
N PHE A 29 5.35 -6.42 7.95
CA PHE A 29 5.78 -7.20 6.79
C PHE A 29 7.23 -6.84 6.40
N PRO A 30 8.22 -7.71 6.66
CA PRO A 30 9.61 -7.47 6.26
C PRO A 30 9.80 -7.70 4.76
N THR A 31 9.41 -6.72 3.94
CA THR A 31 9.45 -6.77 2.47
C THR A 31 10.84 -6.50 1.89
N GLU A 32 11.88 -7.08 2.52
CA GLU A 32 13.29 -6.87 2.20
C GLU A 32 13.65 -7.47 0.84
N SER A 33 13.66 -6.65 -0.23
CA SER A 33 13.73 -7.15 -1.61
C SER A 33 15.09 -7.76 -1.98
N SER A 34 16.14 -7.43 -1.24
CA SER A 34 17.49 -8.00 -1.42
C SER A 34 17.68 -9.35 -0.72
N VAL A 35 16.77 -9.76 0.16
CA VAL A 35 16.88 -11.01 0.94
C VAL A 35 16.11 -12.14 0.24
N PRO A 36 16.78 -13.16 -0.34
CA PRO A 36 16.12 -14.21 -1.11
C PRO A 36 15.01 -14.95 -0.37
N GLU A 37 15.17 -15.14 0.95
CA GLU A 37 14.22 -15.81 1.84
C GLU A 37 12.92 -15.01 2.01
N ARG A 38 12.95 -13.70 1.75
CA ARG A 38 11.81 -12.78 1.88
C ARG A 38 11.09 -12.51 0.56
N GLN A 39 11.48 -13.19 -0.52
CA GLN A 39 10.97 -12.94 -1.89
C GLN A 39 9.43 -12.99 -2.04
N PHE A 40 8.72 -13.69 -1.16
CA PHE A 40 7.26 -13.80 -1.19
C PHE A 40 6.54 -12.82 -0.26
N VAL A 41 7.27 -12.18 0.68
CA VAL A 41 6.66 -11.30 1.69
C VAL A 41 6.04 -10.06 1.04
N LEU A 42 6.64 -9.52 -0.03
CA LEU A 42 6.03 -8.42 -0.79
C LEU A 42 4.69 -8.85 -1.41
N LEU A 43 4.60 -10.06 -1.96
CA LEU A 43 3.35 -10.58 -2.53
C LEU A 43 2.28 -10.73 -1.44
N ASP A 44 2.67 -11.22 -0.27
CA ASP A 44 1.77 -11.33 0.90
C ASP A 44 1.32 -9.96 1.41
N TYR A 45 2.22 -8.99 1.52
CA TYR A 45 1.88 -7.61 1.87
C TYR A 45 0.83 -7.02 0.91
N LEU A 46 1.03 -7.20 -0.40
CA LEU A 46 0.09 -6.71 -1.40
C LEU A 46 -1.27 -7.41 -1.28
N LYS A 47 -1.31 -8.73 -1.11
CA LYS A 47 -2.56 -9.52 -1.05
C LYS A 47 -3.31 -9.40 0.27
N GLN A 48 -2.59 -9.36 1.39
CA GLN A 48 -3.18 -9.49 2.72
C GLN A 48 -3.44 -8.14 3.39
N GLU A 49 -2.67 -7.09 3.07
CA GLU A 49 -2.84 -5.76 3.67
C GLU A 49 -3.33 -4.72 2.66
N MET A 50 -2.66 -4.58 1.51
CA MET A 50 -2.95 -3.48 0.58
C MET A 50 -4.26 -3.70 -0.20
N VAL A 51 -4.46 -4.87 -0.83
CA VAL A 51 -5.67 -5.17 -1.59
C VAL A 51 -6.94 -5.00 -0.74
N PRO A 52 -7.07 -5.62 0.46
CA PRO A 52 -8.27 -5.47 1.27
C PRO A 52 -8.50 -4.03 1.73
N THR A 53 -7.43 -3.28 2.02
CA THR A 53 -7.53 -1.87 2.41
C THR A 53 -8.09 -1.00 1.30
N LEU A 54 -7.59 -1.18 0.08
CA LEU A 54 -8.02 -0.41 -1.09
C LEU A 54 -9.43 -0.81 -1.54
N GLU A 55 -9.79 -2.09 -1.46
CA GLU A 55 -11.13 -2.57 -1.76
C GLU A 55 -12.18 -1.99 -0.80
N ARG A 56 -11.86 -1.87 0.50
CA ARG A 56 -12.74 -1.17 1.46
C ARG A 56 -12.94 0.32 1.11
N MET A 57 -11.99 0.94 0.42
CA MET A 57 -12.09 2.30 -0.09
C MET A 57 -12.78 2.39 -1.46
N GLY A 58 -13.25 1.26 -2.01
CA GLY A 58 -13.98 1.19 -3.28
C GLY A 58 -13.09 1.11 -4.53
N TYR A 59 -11.82 0.73 -4.38
CA TYR A 59 -10.94 0.48 -5.53
C TYR A 59 -11.13 -0.95 -6.05
N ALA A 60 -11.10 -1.10 -7.38
CA ALA A 60 -10.86 -2.38 -8.03
C ALA A 60 -9.34 -2.61 -8.08
N CYS A 61 -8.88 -3.70 -7.46
CA CYS A 61 -7.46 -4.02 -7.40
C CYS A 61 -7.07 -5.04 -8.45
N ARG A 62 -6.01 -4.75 -9.23
CA ARG A 62 -5.40 -5.70 -10.15
C ARG A 62 -3.96 -5.95 -9.78
N LEU A 63 -3.66 -7.18 -9.41
CA LEU A 63 -2.29 -7.64 -9.21
C LEU A 63 -1.74 -8.16 -10.56
N VAL A 64 -0.54 -7.73 -10.92
CA VAL A 64 0.09 -8.02 -12.21
C VAL A 64 1.47 -8.60 -11.97
N ASP A 65 1.70 -9.80 -12.48
CA ASP A 65 3.03 -10.42 -12.44
C ASP A 65 4.02 -9.62 -13.29
N ASN A 66 5.26 -9.54 -12.82
CA ASN A 66 6.33 -8.88 -13.55
C ASN A 66 7.14 -9.92 -14.32
N SER A 67 7.07 -9.86 -15.65
CA SER A 67 7.73 -10.81 -16.56
C SER A 67 9.26 -10.66 -16.60
N VAL A 68 9.81 -9.53 -16.15
CA VAL A 68 11.26 -9.26 -16.10
C VAL A 68 11.83 -9.58 -14.73
N ALA A 69 11.07 -9.32 -13.66
CA ALA A 69 11.46 -9.58 -12.29
C ALA A 69 10.29 -10.25 -11.54
N SER A 70 10.22 -11.58 -11.60
CA SER A 70 9.13 -12.38 -11.02
C SER A 70 8.86 -12.13 -9.53
N ARG A 71 9.83 -11.55 -8.82
CA ARG A 71 9.76 -11.21 -7.38
C ARG A 71 9.22 -9.80 -7.09
N ALA A 72 8.93 -9.01 -8.13
CA ALA A 72 8.49 -7.62 -8.00
C ALA A 72 7.16 -7.39 -8.74
N PRO A 73 6.05 -7.98 -8.26
CA PRO A 73 4.73 -7.79 -8.86
C PRO A 73 4.24 -6.35 -8.67
N PHE A 74 3.29 -5.94 -9.53
CA PHE A 74 2.64 -4.64 -9.43
C PHE A 74 1.21 -4.80 -8.90
N LEU A 75 0.84 -3.96 -7.93
CA LEU A 75 -0.55 -3.73 -7.58
C LEU A 75 -1.02 -2.44 -8.26
N ILE A 76 -2.08 -2.53 -9.05
CA ILE A 76 -2.70 -1.41 -9.77
C ILE A 76 -4.14 -1.26 -9.30
N PRO A 77 -4.41 -0.42 -8.29
CA PRO A 77 -5.75 -0.08 -7.83
C PRO A 77 -6.34 1.02 -8.71
N SER A 78 -7.60 0.89 -9.10
CA SER A 78 -8.32 1.95 -9.80
C SER A 78 -9.72 2.16 -9.24
N ARG A 79 -10.15 3.41 -9.22
CA ARG A 79 -11.50 3.82 -8.85
C ARG A 79 -11.92 4.97 -9.76
N THR A 80 -13.12 4.90 -10.32
CA THR A 80 -13.71 5.98 -11.13
C THR A 80 -14.81 6.63 -10.30
N GLU A 81 -14.61 7.89 -9.93
CA GLU A 81 -15.63 8.67 -9.23
C GLU A 81 -16.61 9.32 -10.21
N ASP A 82 -16.10 9.87 -11.32
CA ASP A 82 -16.88 10.43 -12.42
C ASP A 82 -16.02 10.46 -13.70
N LYS A 83 -16.63 10.33 -14.89
CA LYS A 83 -15.92 10.34 -16.18
C LYS A 83 -15.50 11.73 -16.66
N GLY A 84 -16.11 12.79 -16.13
CA GLY A 84 -15.79 14.19 -16.44
C GLY A 84 -14.76 14.82 -15.52
N LEU A 85 -14.28 14.11 -14.50
CA LEU A 85 -13.24 14.59 -13.58
C LEU A 85 -11.83 14.23 -14.08
N PRO A 86 -10.80 15.00 -13.68
CA PRO A 86 -9.42 14.64 -13.98
C PRO A 86 -9.00 13.35 -13.25
N THR A 87 -8.11 12.60 -13.87
CA THR A 87 -7.47 11.43 -13.25
C THR A 87 -6.37 11.87 -12.29
N VAL A 88 -6.40 11.35 -11.06
CA VAL A 88 -5.30 11.45 -10.10
C VAL A 88 -4.53 10.12 -10.09
N LEU A 89 -3.23 10.18 -10.36
CA LEU A 89 -2.33 9.04 -10.27
C LEU A 89 -1.45 9.17 -9.02
N THR A 90 -1.39 8.10 -8.22
CA THR A 90 -0.45 7.99 -7.10
C THR A 90 0.49 6.82 -7.36
N TYR A 91 1.74 6.94 -6.90
CA TYR A 91 2.77 5.93 -7.04
C TYR A 91 3.49 5.76 -5.70
N GLY A 92 3.83 4.51 -5.39
CA GLY A 92 4.65 4.14 -4.24
C GLY A 92 5.23 2.74 -4.44
N HIS A 93 6.19 2.37 -3.60
CA HIS A 93 6.75 1.03 -3.54
C HIS A 93 6.48 0.40 -2.16
N GLY A 94 6.28 -0.92 -2.15
CA GLY A 94 5.96 -1.68 -0.93
C GLY A 94 7.15 -2.44 -0.34
N ASP A 95 8.28 -2.46 -1.05
CA ASP A 95 9.50 -3.12 -0.63
C ASP A 95 10.46 -2.17 0.08
N VAL A 96 11.36 -2.74 0.87
CA VAL A 96 12.40 -2.03 1.60
C VAL A 96 13.75 -2.71 1.40
N VAL A 97 14.81 -2.00 1.79
CA VAL A 97 16.15 -2.58 1.92
C VAL A 97 16.20 -3.55 3.11
N GLN A 98 17.24 -4.38 3.15
CA GLN A 98 17.50 -5.27 4.27
C GLN A 98 17.62 -4.48 5.59
N GLY A 99 16.92 -4.94 6.62
CA GLY A 99 17.03 -4.47 7.99
C GLY A 99 18.36 -4.90 8.61
N LEU A 100 18.91 -4.05 9.47
CA LEU A 100 20.18 -4.27 10.15
C LEU A 100 19.93 -4.32 11.67
N PRO A 101 19.28 -5.39 12.19
CA PRO A 101 18.87 -5.46 13.60
C PRO A 101 20.06 -5.37 14.56
N ASP A 102 21.23 -5.86 14.15
CA ASP A 102 22.45 -5.86 14.97
C ASP A 102 23.13 -4.48 15.10
N LEU A 103 22.60 -3.44 14.43
CA LEU A 103 23.13 -2.06 14.49
C LEU A 103 22.32 -1.13 15.40
N TRP A 104 21.38 -1.66 16.20
CA TRP A 104 20.49 -0.89 17.07
C TRP A 104 20.57 -1.33 18.53
#